data_AF-A0AA39GF04-F1
#
_entry.id   AF-A0AA39GF04-F1
#
_cell.length_a   1.000
_cell.length_b   1.000
_cell.length_c   1.000
_cell.angle_alpha   90.00
_cell.angle_beta   90.00
_cell.angle_gamma   90.00
#
_symmetry.space_group_name_H-M   'P 1'
#
loop_
_entity.id
_entity.type
_entity.pdbx_description
1 polymer ?
#
loop_
_entity_poly.entity_id
_entity_poly.type
_entity_poly.pdbx_seq_one_letter_code
_entity_poly.pdbx_strand_id
1 'polypeptide(L)'
;MAYELKPCCTVADADAVAKNIVPAFWQQTWWRILFEASEEDIVAKVARRTPQNLLAQRAVRRHQAVIDTTTGCVVGYARWVLPYEHASEWIEAQTPAVGEEERKRLKEMFDETQLPFGEHQDEMDALDDPVHEKQDELEPKTPYLKLDYLATHPDHQRRGIATMLVKSGLVQADRLGIETMVTAMGTASASAYKKLGFEMHWDLEQSLKPWGHDDVYYTAILTRKPAKGN
;
A
#
# COMPACT_ATOMS: atom_id res chain seq x y z
N MET A 1 9.15 8.82 21.30
CA MET A 1 8.60 7.62 20.65
C MET A 1 9.68 7.05 19.76
N ALA A 2 10.00 5.78 19.91
CA ALA A 2 10.96 5.09 19.06
C ALA A 2 10.18 4.22 18.07
N TYR A 3 10.54 4.32 16.79
CA TYR A 3 9.91 3.58 15.70
C TYR A 3 10.91 2.56 15.17
N GLU A 4 10.46 1.34 14.96
CA GLU A 4 11.28 0.24 14.46
C GLU A 4 10.65 -0.37 13.21
N LEU A 5 11.48 -0.63 12.20
CA LEU A 5 11.05 -1.32 10.99
C LEU A 5 10.92 -2.82 11.29
N LYS A 6 9.69 -3.34 11.20
CA LYS A 6 9.43 -4.78 11.15
C LYS A 6 9.68 -5.27 9.71
N PRO A 7 10.69 -6.12 9.46
CA PRO A 7 11.08 -6.49 8.11
C PRO A 7 10.04 -7.35 7.39
N CYS A 8 9.21 -8.09 8.13
CA CYS A 8 8.22 -9.01 7.58
C CYS A 8 6.89 -8.91 8.32
N CYS A 9 5.77 -8.87 7.59
CA CYS A 9 4.44 -9.10 8.15
C CYS A 9 4.05 -10.58 8.02
N THR A 10 3.45 -11.15 9.06
CA THR A 10 2.93 -12.52 9.10
C THR A 10 1.41 -12.50 9.10
N VAL A 11 0.76 -13.66 8.87
CA VAL A 11 -0.71 -13.76 8.97
C VAL A 11 -1.26 -13.35 10.34
N ALA A 12 -0.46 -13.47 11.41
CA ALA A 12 -0.82 -13.03 12.76
C ALA A 12 -0.81 -11.50 12.92
N ASP A 13 -0.15 -10.77 12.01
CA ASP A 13 -0.14 -9.30 12.02
C ASP A 13 -1.39 -8.68 11.38
N ALA A 14 -2.32 -9.50 10.89
CA ALA A 14 -3.47 -9.06 10.11
C ALA A 14 -4.31 -7.99 10.81
N ASP A 15 -4.63 -8.19 12.09
CA ASP A 15 -5.40 -7.22 12.88
C ASP A 15 -4.65 -5.90 13.03
N ALA A 16 -3.35 -5.96 13.30
CA ALA A 16 -2.53 -4.77 13.49
C ALA A 16 -2.34 -3.99 12.19
N VAL A 17 -2.17 -4.70 11.07
CA VAL A 17 -2.11 -4.10 9.73
C VAL A 17 -3.45 -3.44 9.38
N ALA A 18 -4.58 -4.12 9.61
CA ALA A 18 -5.91 -3.58 9.36
C ALA A 18 -6.18 -2.30 10.16
N LYS A 19 -5.87 -2.31 11.46
CA LYS A 19 -5.97 -1.15 12.36
C LYS A 19 -5.03 0.00 11.98
N ASN A 20 -4.01 -0.23 11.14
CA ASN A 20 -3.19 0.83 10.58
C ASN A 20 -3.73 1.35 9.24
N ILE A 21 -4.09 0.45 8.32
CA ILE A 21 -4.45 0.84 6.96
C ILE A 21 -5.81 1.54 6.92
N VAL A 22 -6.81 1.02 7.62
CA VAL A 22 -8.17 1.57 7.53
C VAL A 22 -8.21 3.01 8.02
N PRO A 23 -7.69 3.37 9.21
CA PRO A 23 -7.69 4.77 9.65
C PRO A 23 -6.86 5.70 8.75
N ALA A 24 -5.78 5.19 8.15
CA ALA A 24 -4.96 5.99 7.23
C ALA A 24 -5.73 6.34 5.95
N PHE A 25 -6.48 5.39 5.39
CA PHE A 25 -7.32 5.62 4.21
C PHE A 25 -8.65 6.29 4.55
N TRP A 26 -9.17 6.15 5.78
CA TRP A 26 -10.39 6.83 6.25
C TRP A 26 -10.28 8.35 6.20
N GLN A 27 -9.07 8.90 6.24
CA GLN A 27 -8.84 10.33 6.02
C GLN A 27 -9.14 10.79 4.60
N GLN A 28 -9.11 9.88 3.61
CA GLN A 28 -9.39 10.17 2.21
C GLN A 28 -10.89 10.17 1.94
N THR A 29 -11.40 11.24 1.33
CA THR A 29 -12.84 11.40 1.08
C THR A 29 -13.39 10.34 0.14
N TRP A 30 -12.69 10.02 -0.96
CA TRP A 30 -13.08 8.96 -1.90
C TRP A 30 -13.20 7.59 -1.20
N TRP A 31 -12.34 7.30 -0.22
CA TRP A 31 -12.40 6.04 0.51
C TRP A 31 -13.60 5.94 1.45
N ARG A 32 -14.07 7.06 1.98
CA ARG A 32 -15.31 7.09 2.77
C ARG A 32 -16.56 6.95 1.90
N ILE A 33 -16.53 7.47 0.67
CA ILE A 33 -17.63 7.31 -0.31
C ILE A 33 -17.81 5.83 -0.70
N LEU A 34 -16.72 5.06 -0.75
CA LEU A 34 -16.76 3.63 -1.10
C LEU A 34 -17.60 2.76 -0.16
N PHE A 35 -17.81 3.14 1.09
CA PHE A 35 -18.37 2.24 2.11
C PHE A 35 -19.61 2.79 2.80
N GLU A 36 -20.60 1.92 2.99
CA GLU A 36 -21.79 2.15 3.82
C GLU A 36 -21.63 1.48 5.20
N ALA A 37 -20.54 1.77 5.90
CA ALA A 37 -20.29 1.24 7.23
C ALA A 37 -19.41 2.18 8.06
N SER A 38 -19.31 1.90 9.37
CA SER A 38 -18.40 2.63 10.24
C SER A 38 -16.93 2.24 9.99
N GLU A 39 -15.99 3.13 10.37
CA GLU A 39 -14.56 2.83 10.33
C GLU A 39 -14.22 1.51 11.07
N GLU A 40 -14.85 1.29 12.24
CA GLU A 40 -14.64 0.09 13.06
C GLU A 40 -15.09 -1.20 12.35
N ASP A 41 -16.24 -1.16 11.66
CA ASP A 41 -16.75 -2.29 10.88
C ASP A 41 -15.81 -2.62 9.71
N ILE A 42 -15.28 -1.58 9.06
CA ILE A 42 -14.31 -1.75 7.98
C ILE A 42 -13.00 -2.32 8.50
N VAL A 43 -12.49 -1.84 9.65
CA VAL A 43 -11.32 -2.44 10.33
C VAL A 43 -11.55 -3.94 10.55
N ALA A 44 -12.70 -4.33 11.10
CA ALA A 44 -12.99 -5.74 11.39
C ALA A 44 -13.04 -6.60 10.12
N LYS A 45 -13.68 -6.12 9.05
CA LYS A 45 -13.75 -6.85 7.77
C LYS A 45 -12.40 -6.91 7.05
N VAL A 46 -11.66 -5.80 7.04
CA VAL A 46 -10.31 -5.75 6.45
C VAL A 46 -9.35 -6.65 7.23
N ALA A 47 -9.45 -6.72 8.55
CA ALA A 47 -8.69 -7.65 9.38
C ALA A 47 -8.91 -9.11 8.95
N ARG A 48 -10.16 -9.52 8.70
CA ARG A 48 -10.47 -10.88 8.19
C ARG A 48 -9.93 -11.16 6.79
N ARG A 49 -9.76 -10.13 5.95
CA ARG A 49 -9.23 -10.27 4.58
C ARG A 49 -7.71 -10.22 4.52
N THR A 50 -7.06 -9.56 5.48
CA THR A 50 -5.62 -9.30 5.48
C THR A 50 -4.74 -10.57 5.43
N PRO A 51 -5.02 -11.68 6.13
CA PRO A 51 -4.16 -12.87 6.09
C PRO A 51 -4.00 -13.42 4.66
N GLN A 52 -5.09 -13.54 3.93
CA GLN A 52 -5.07 -13.99 2.54
C GLN A 52 -4.37 -12.96 1.64
N ASN A 53 -4.54 -11.65 1.89
CA ASN A 53 -3.84 -10.60 1.16
C ASN A 53 -2.32 -10.64 1.36
N LEU A 54 -1.84 -10.99 2.55
CA LEU A 54 -0.42 -11.19 2.88
C LEU A 54 0.17 -12.45 2.21
N LEU A 55 -0.67 -13.43 1.87
CA LEU A 55 -0.28 -14.68 1.20
C LEU A 55 -0.49 -14.64 -0.33
N ALA A 56 -1.28 -13.69 -0.84
CA ALA A 56 -1.51 -13.49 -2.26
C ALA A 56 -0.21 -13.07 -2.96
N GLN A 57 0.06 -13.63 -4.15
CA GLN A 57 1.27 -13.34 -4.93
C GLN A 57 2.59 -13.37 -4.10
N ARG A 58 2.65 -14.25 -3.10
CA ARG A 58 3.76 -14.36 -2.12
C ARG A 58 5.15 -14.41 -2.74
N ALA A 59 5.28 -15.02 -3.93
CA ALA A 59 6.55 -15.10 -4.64
C ALA A 59 7.17 -13.71 -4.88
N VAL A 60 6.36 -12.72 -5.28
CA VAL A 60 6.83 -11.39 -5.68
C VAL A 60 6.49 -10.29 -4.68
N ARG A 61 5.49 -10.47 -3.83
CA ARG A 61 5.09 -9.46 -2.83
C ARG A 61 6.00 -9.46 -1.61
N ARG A 62 6.29 -8.27 -1.10
CA ARG A 62 7.03 -8.03 0.14
C ARG A 62 6.23 -7.10 1.05
N HIS A 63 6.17 -7.43 2.33
CA HIS A 63 5.32 -6.77 3.30
C HIS A 63 6.15 -6.34 4.50
N GLN A 64 6.23 -5.04 4.72
CA GLN A 64 6.94 -4.44 5.84
C GLN A 64 5.98 -3.62 6.68
N ALA A 65 6.30 -3.49 7.97
CA ALA A 65 5.57 -2.63 8.88
C ALA A 65 6.54 -1.78 9.69
N VAL A 66 6.02 -0.73 10.34
CA VAL A 66 6.73 0.01 11.38
C VAL A 66 5.96 -0.13 12.67
N ILE A 67 6.67 -0.46 13.74
CA ILE A 67 6.12 -0.60 15.09
C ILE A 67 6.51 0.62 15.92
N ASP A 68 5.59 1.15 16.71
CA ASP A 68 5.93 2.03 17.84
C ASP A 68 6.39 1.16 19.01
N THR A 69 7.67 1.25 19.37
CA THR A 69 8.25 0.39 20.41
C THR A 69 7.71 0.69 21.80
N THR A 70 7.02 1.81 21.98
CA THR A 70 6.36 2.19 23.24
C THR A 70 5.08 1.39 23.45
N THR A 71 4.30 1.18 22.39
CA THR A 71 2.97 0.55 22.46
C THR A 71 2.95 -0.86 21.88
N GLY A 72 3.94 -1.23 21.08
CA GLY A 72 3.98 -2.46 20.31
C GLY A 72 3.04 -2.45 19.10
N CYS A 73 2.34 -1.34 18.82
CA CYS A 73 1.37 -1.25 17.73
C CYS A 73 2.05 -1.05 16.38
N VAL A 74 1.48 -1.65 15.33
CA VAL A 74 1.82 -1.31 13.94
C VAL A 74 1.26 0.07 13.63
N VAL A 75 2.14 0.98 13.21
CA VAL A 75 1.84 2.40 12.93
C VAL A 75 2.22 2.82 11.51
N GLY A 76 2.75 1.88 10.74
CA GLY A 76 2.96 2.02 9.31
C GLY A 76 3.02 0.67 8.63
N TYR A 77 2.65 0.62 7.36
CA TYR A 77 2.65 -0.59 6.55
C TYR A 77 2.99 -0.25 5.10
N ALA A 78 3.80 -1.10 4.45
CA ALA A 78 4.09 -1.02 3.03
C ALA A 78 4.03 -2.39 2.35
N ARG A 79 3.51 -2.41 1.13
CA ARG A 79 3.52 -3.56 0.22
C ARG A 79 4.31 -3.19 -1.03
N TRP A 80 5.32 -3.98 -1.31
CA TRP A 80 6.13 -3.89 -2.52
C TRP A 80 5.87 -5.10 -3.42
N VAL A 81 6.04 -4.92 -4.73
CA VAL A 81 5.98 -6.00 -5.72
C VAL A 81 7.29 -5.99 -6.50
N LEU A 82 8.03 -7.09 -6.40
CA LEU A 82 9.22 -7.36 -7.20
C LEU A 82 8.82 -7.83 -8.60
N PRO A 83 9.63 -7.54 -9.63
CA PRO A 83 9.48 -8.22 -10.92
C PRO A 83 9.84 -9.70 -10.75
N TYR A 84 9.27 -10.57 -11.59
CA TYR A 84 9.35 -12.03 -11.39
C TYR A 84 10.79 -12.54 -11.42
N GLU A 85 11.66 -11.93 -12.22
CA GLU A 85 13.09 -12.25 -12.33
C GLU A 85 13.85 -12.06 -11.00
N HIS A 86 13.30 -11.25 -10.08
CA HIS A 86 13.87 -10.98 -8.76
C HIS A 86 13.02 -11.58 -7.62
N ALA A 87 12.14 -12.55 -7.90
CA ALA A 87 11.27 -13.16 -6.90
C ALA A 87 12.02 -13.89 -5.76
N SER A 88 13.28 -14.28 -5.98
CA SER A 88 14.15 -14.88 -4.95
C SER A 88 14.84 -13.86 -4.05
N GLU A 89 14.72 -12.56 -4.33
CA GLU A 89 15.39 -11.49 -3.59
C GLU A 89 14.55 -10.98 -2.42
N TRP A 90 15.20 -10.38 -1.42
CA TRP A 90 14.52 -9.73 -0.29
C TRP A 90 13.54 -10.64 0.45
N ILE A 91 13.94 -11.90 0.67
CA ILE A 91 13.09 -12.92 1.32
C ILE A 91 12.76 -12.54 2.76
N GLU A 92 13.58 -11.71 3.39
CA GLU A 92 13.36 -11.19 4.75
C GLU A 92 12.06 -10.39 4.87
N ALA A 93 11.52 -9.86 3.76
CA ALA A 93 10.24 -9.17 3.72
C ALA A 93 9.10 -10.01 3.11
N GLN A 94 9.34 -11.27 2.80
CA GLN A 94 8.30 -12.19 2.32
C GLN A 94 7.54 -12.78 3.51
N THR A 95 6.20 -12.69 3.48
CA THR A 95 5.32 -13.38 4.45
C THR A 95 5.68 -14.87 4.52
N PRO A 96 5.89 -15.48 5.70
CA PRO A 96 6.13 -16.92 5.80
C PRO A 96 5.00 -17.74 5.18
N ALA A 97 5.33 -18.89 4.58
CA ALA A 97 4.32 -19.81 4.10
C ALA A 97 3.56 -20.42 5.30
N VAL A 98 2.28 -20.71 5.10
CA VAL A 98 1.44 -21.45 6.06
C VAL A 98 1.11 -22.83 5.48
N GLY A 99 0.71 -23.76 6.35
CA GLY A 99 0.25 -25.09 5.92
C GLY A 99 -0.98 -25.00 5.00
N GLU A 100 -1.19 -26.04 4.19
CA GLU A 100 -2.27 -26.06 3.19
C GLU A 100 -3.67 -25.88 3.80
N GLU A 101 -3.94 -26.53 4.93
CA GLU A 101 -5.22 -26.38 5.64
C GLU A 101 -5.45 -24.94 6.09
N GLU A 102 -4.42 -24.30 6.65
CA GLU A 102 -4.51 -22.91 7.09
C GLU A 102 -4.69 -21.97 5.89
N ARG A 103 -3.93 -22.19 4.81
CA ARG A 103 -4.11 -21.44 3.55
C ARG A 103 -5.55 -21.55 3.05
N LYS A 104 -6.14 -22.74 3.07
CA LYS A 104 -7.53 -22.96 2.65
C LYS A 104 -8.51 -22.20 3.55
N ARG A 105 -8.39 -22.31 4.87
CA ARG A 105 -9.22 -21.56 5.84
C ARG A 105 -9.14 -20.05 5.64
N LEU A 106 -7.94 -19.51 5.46
CA LEU A 106 -7.74 -18.07 5.24
C LEU A 106 -8.35 -17.61 3.91
N LYS A 107 -8.28 -18.43 2.87
CA LYS A 107 -8.93 -18.15 1.59
C LYS A 107 -10.45 -18.18 1.71
N GLU A 108 -11.03 -19.20 2.37
CA GLU A 108 -12.47 -19.29 2.62
C GLU A 108 -12.96 -18.07 3.40
N MET A 109 -12.27 -17.70 4.48
CA MET A 109 -12.57 -16.49 5.24
C MET A 109 -12.52 -15.22 4.37
N PHE A 110 -11.56 -15.11 3.46
CA PHE A 110 -11.47 -13.98 2.53
C PHE A 110 -12.66 -13.93 1.56
N ASP A 111 -13.01 -15.07 0.95
CA ASP A 111 -14.10 -15.19 -0.02
C ASP A 111 -15.47 -14.89 0.64
N GLU A 112 -15.67 -15.35 1.88
CA GLU A 112 -16.90 -15.11 2.66
C GLU A 112 -17.00 -13.68 3.21
N THR A 113 -15.88 -12.97 3.37
CA THR A 113 -15.88 -11.62 3.94
C THR A 113 -16.16 -10.58 2.86
N GLN A 114 -17.44 -10.23 2.71
CA GLN A 114 -17.89 -9.13 1.87
C GLN A 114 -17.60 -7.77 2.52
N LEU A 115 -16.98 -6.87 1.77
CA LEU A 115 -16.86 -5.46 2.16
C LEU A 115 -18.21 -4.77 1.95
N PRO A 116 -18.62 -3.84 2.83
CA PRO A 116 -19.91 -3.19 2.77
C PRO A 116 -19.80 -1.98 1.85
N PHE A 117 -19.54 -2.26 0.56
CA PHE A 117 -19.48 -1.22 -0.45
C PHE A 117 -20.83 -0.52 -0.59
N GLY A 118 -20.79 0.80 -0.78
CA GLY A 118 -21.98 1.63 -0.95
C GLY A 118 -22.46 1.73 -2.39
N GLU A 119 -23.55 2.46 -2.60
CA GLU A 119 -24.16 2.66 -3.92
C GLU A 119 -23.21 3.27 -4.98
N HIS A 120 -22.19 4.01 -4.56
CA HIS A 120 -21.22 4.67 -5.44
C HIS A 120 -19.95 3.84 -5.73
N GLN A 121 -19.93 2.55 -5.38
CA GLN A 121 -18.75 1.70 -5.59
C GLN A 121 -18.24 1.74 -7.03
N ASP A 122 -19.11 1.45 -8.00
CA ASP A 122 -18.73 1.38 -9.41
C ASP A 122 -18.21 2.73 -9.93
N GLU A 123 -18.79 3.83 -9.45
CA GLU A 123 -18.37 5.18 -9.79
C GLU A 123 -17.00 5.54 -9.20
N MET A 124 -16.71 5.11 -7.97
CA MET A 124 -15.41 5.28 -7.34
C MET A 124 -14.35 4.41 -8.00
N ASP A 125 -14.67 3.16 -8.33
CA ASP A 125 -13.76 2.26 -9.04
C ASP A 125 -13.43 2.82 -10.45
N ALA A 126 -14.40 3.43 -11.13
CA ALA A 126 -14.19 4.08 -12.43
C ALA A 126 -13.25 5.30 -12.38
N LEU A 127 -13.03 5.92 -11.21
CA LEU A 127 -12.03 6.99 -11.07
C LEU A 127 -10.60 6.47 -11.26
N ASP A 128 -10.36 5.17 -11.10
CA ASP A 128 -9.04 4.57 -11.31
C ASP A 128 -8.78 4.21 -12.78
N ASP A 129 -9.80 4.16 -13.64
CA ASP A 129 -9.65 3.85 -15.08
C ASP A 129 -8.60 4.72 -15.80
N PRO A 130 -8.68 6.07 -15.77
CA PRO A 130 -7.65 6.91 -16.41
C PRO A 130 -6.27 6.77 -15.74
N VAL A 131 -6.23 6.36 -14.47
CA VAL A 131 -4.97 6.11 -13.75
C VAL A 131 -4.33 4.82 -14.24
N HIS A 132 -5.11 3.75 -14.40
CA HIS A 132 -4.64 2.47 -14.94
C HIS A 132 -4.16 2.62 -16.39
N GLU A 133 -4.93 3.29 -17.25
CA GLU A 133 -4.50 3.57 -18.63
C GLU A 133 -3.15 4.28 -18.67
N LYS A 134 -2.95 5.27 -17.79
CA LYS A 134 -1.70 6.01 -17.73
C LYS A 134 -0.57 5.23 -17.07
N GLN A 135 -0.87 4.38 -16.09
CA GLN A 135 0.11 3.45 -15.51
C GLN A 135 0.66 2.51 -16.58
N ASP A 136 -0.20 1.93 -17.42
CA ASP A 136 0.20 1.03 -18.51
C ASP A 136 1.04 1.76 -19.57
N GLU A 137 0.68 3.01 -19.91
CA GLU A 137 1.46 3.84 -20.85
C GLU A 137 2.86 4.18 -20.31
N LEU A 138 2.95 4.51 -19.01
CA LEU A 138 4.18 4.94 -18.34
C LEU A 138 4.95 3.78 -17.69
N GLU A 139 4.47 2.55 -17.81
CA GLU A 139 5.10 1.39 -17.20
C GLU A 139 6.55 1.26 -17.71
N PRO A 140 7.54 1.11 -16.79
CA PRO A 140 8.92 0.90 -17.20
C PRO A 140 9.05 -0.30 -18.15
N LYS A 141 9.74 -0.10 -19.27
CA LYS A 141 10.03 -1.15 -20.26
C LYS A 141 11.01 -2.21 -19.75
N THR A 142 11.58 -2.00 -18.57
CA THR A 142 12.55 -2.87 -17.88
C THR A 142 11.96 -3.33 -16.55
N PRO A 143 12.45 -4.46 -15.98
CA PRO A 143 12.04 -4.89 -14.65
C PRO A 143 12.14 -3.75 -13.63
N TYR A 144 11.09 -3.54 -12.84
CA TYR A 144 10.99 -2.46 -11.87
C TYR A 144 10.34 -2.94 -10.56
N LEU A 145 10.68 -2.26 -9.47
CA LEU A 145 10.06 -2.44 -8.16
C LEU A 145 8.83 -1.54 -8.05
N LYS A 146 7.66 -2.11 -7.74
CA LYS A 146 6.43 -1.31 -7.51
C LYS A 146 6.21 -1.10 -6.02
N LEU A 147 6.04 0.15 -5.58
CA LEU A 147 5.40 0.44 -4.30
C LEU A 147 3.89 0.40 -4.50
N ASP A 148 3.28 -0.71 -4.10
CA ASP A 148 1.89 -1.02 -4.41
C ASP A 148 0.92 -0.61 -3.30
N TYR A 149 1.41 -0.44 -2.08
CA TYR A 149 0.59 0.06 -0.97
C TYR A 149 1.48 0.73 0.08
N LEU A 150 1.04 1.87 0.62
CA LEU A 150 1.71 2.57 1.72
C LEU A 150 0.68 3.23 2.62
N ALA A 151 0.78 3.00 3.93
CA ALA A 151 -0.10 3.60 4.92
C ALA A 151 0.69 3.97 6.18
N THR A 152 0.36 5.10 6.80
CA THR A 152 0.84 5.49 8.13
C THR A 152 -0.37 5.89 8.96
N HIS A 153 -0.49 5.30 10.15
CA HIS A 153 -1.58 5.58 11.07
C HIS A 153 -1.68 7.10 11.32
N PRO A 154 -2.89 7.70 11.30
CA PRO A 154 -3.09 9.14 11.41
C PRO A 154 -2.36 9.78 12.60
N ASP A 155 -2.42 9.15 13.77
CA ASP A 155 -1.76 9.64 15.01
C ASP A 155 -0.22 9.62 14.98
N HIS A 156 0.36 8.98 13.96
CA HIS A 156 1.81 8.80 13.81
C HIS A 156 2.37 9.44 12.53
N GLN A 157 1.55 10.15 11.76
CA GLN A 157 1.97 10.88 10.57
C GLN A 157 2.97 12.00 10.89
N ARG A 158 3.73 12.44 9.87
CA ARG A 158 4.77 13.48 9.97
C ARG A 158 5.92 13.15 10.95
N ARG A 159 6.12 11.86 11.27
CA ARG A 159 7.22 11.35 12.12
C ARG A 159 8.24 10.49 11.37
N GLY A 160 8.24 10.55 10.03
CA GLY A 160 9.21 9.83 9.19
C GLY A 160 8.91 8.35 8.93
N ILE A 161 7.76 7.82 9.36
CA ILE A 161 7.37 6.41 9.20
C ILE A 161 7.26 6.01 7.72
N ALA A 162 6.48 6.75 6.93
CA ALA A 162 6.39 6.55 5.49
C ALA A 162 7.77 6.59 4.82
N THR A 163 8.62 7.56 5.19
CA THR A 163 9.98 7.67 4.68
C THR A 163 10.84 6.45 5.03
N MET A 164 10.70 5.88 6.23
CA MET A 164 11.43 4.69 6.65
C MET A 164 11.08 3.47 5.78
N LEU A 165 9.79 3.25 5.55
CA LEU A 165 9.28 2.17 4.69
C LEU A 165 9.72 2.35 3.24
N VAL A 166 9.58 3.57 2.68
CA VAL A 166 9.99 3.85 1.30
C VAL A 166 11.48 3.66 1.12
N LYS A 167 12.31 4.20 2.03
CA LYS A 167 13.77 4.01 1.97
C LYS A 167 14.19 2.54 2.04
N SER A 168 13.50 1.71 2.84
CA SER A 168 13.80 0.28 2.89
C SER A 168 13.64 -0.40 1.54
N GLY A 169 12.60 -0.07 0.76
CA GLY A 169 12.43 -0.60 -0.59
C GLY A 169 13.40 0.00 -1.60
N LEU A 170 13.69 1.30 -1.49
CA LEU A 170 14.68 1.96 -2.36
C LEU A 170 16.08 1.37 -2.23
N VAL A 171 16.50 0.97 -1.02
CA VAL A 171 17.76 0.22 -0.81
C VAL A 171 17.78 -1.07 -1.63
N GLN A 172 16.64 -1.75 -1.76
CA GLN A 172 16.54 -2.98 -2.55
C GLN A 172 16.53 -2.69 -4.06
N ALA A 173 15.80 -1.65 -4.50
CA ALA A 173 15.84 -1.22 -5.90
C ALA A 173 17.25 -0.81 -6.33
N ASP A 174 17.96 -0.06 -5.48
CA ASP A 174 19.34 0.37 -5.71
C ASP A 174 20.29 -0.84 -5.76
N ARG A 175 20.15 -1.82 -4.84
CA ARG A 175 20.93 -3.07 -4.84
C ARG A 175 20.71 -3.90 -6.11
N LEU A 176 19.47 -3.97 -6.59
CA LEU A 176 19.10 -4.75 -7.76
C LEU A 176 19.36 -4.00 -9.08
N GLY A 177 19.65 -2.70 -9.02
CA GLY A 177 19.85 -1.87 -10.20
C GLY A 177 18.57 -1.67 -11.03
N ILE A 178 17.40 -1.70 -10.39
CA ILE A 178 16.10 -1.58 -11.05
C ILE A 178 15.38 -0.29 -10.69
N GLU A 179 14.50 0.17 -11.57
CA GLU A 179 13.67 1.35 -11.34
C GLU A 179 12.63 1.09 -10.26
N THR A 180 12.14 2.15 -9.62
CA THR A 180 10.98 2.08 -8.72
C THR A 180 9.83 2.89 -9.29
N MET A 181 8.62 2.35 -9.30
CA MET A 181 7.40 3.04 -9.70
C MET A 181 6.40 3.10 -8.54
N VAL A 182 5.69 4.21 -8.42
CA VAL A 182 4.62 4.40 -7.44
C VAL A 182 3.50 5.24 -8.02
N THR A 183 2.26 4.90 -7.65
CA THR A 183 1.11 5.78 -7.80
C THR A 183 0.76 6.38 -6.46
N ALA A 184 0.91 7.68 -6.35
CA ALA A 184 0.55 8.45 -5.18
C ALA A 184 -0.94 8.77 -5.23
N MET A 185 -1.65 8.48 -4.14
CA MET A 185 -3.01 8.98 -3.88
C MET A 185 -2.87 10.14 -2.88
N GLY A 186 -3.16 11.35 -3.33
CA GLY A 186 -3.02 12.58 -2.56
C GLY A 186 -1.71 13.35 -2.78
N THR A 187 -1.81 14.68 -2.77
CA THR A 187 -0.70 15.62 -3.02
C THR A 187 0.40 15.51 -1.95
N ALA A 188 0.05 15.24 -0.70
CA ALA A 188 1.00 15.03 0.38
C ALA A 188 1.91 13.82 0.14
N SER A 189 1.34 12.72 -0.35
CA SER A 189 2.07 11.50 -0.72
C SER A 189 3.01 11.78 -1.90
N ALA A 190 2.54 12.44 -2.95
CA ALA A 190 3.36 12.82 -4.10
C ALA A 190 4.54 13.72 -3.70
N SER A 191 4.30 14.71 -2.82
CA SER A 191 5.36 15.57 -2.27
C SER A 191 6.41 14.77 -1.47
N ALA A 192 5.97 13.78 -0.69
CA ALA A 192 6.87 12.92 0.07
C ALA A 192 7.76 12.08 -0.85
N TYR A 193 7.22 11.51 -1.93
CA TYR A 193 7.99 10.75 -2.90
C TYR A 193 9.01 11.62 -3.66
N LYS A 194 8.63 12.84 -4.07
CA LYS A 194 9.56 13.79 -4.71
C LYS A 194 10.79 14.07 -3.84
N LYS A 195 10.61 14.23 -2.53
CA LYS A 195 11.72 14.41 -1.57
C LYS A 195 12.63 13.19 -1.44
N LEU A 196 12.18 12.02 -1.87
CA LEU A 196 12.94 10.77 -1.90
C LEU A 196 13.58 10.49 -3.27
N GLY A 197 13.56 11.46 -4.18
CA GLY A 197 14.19 11.37 -5.49
C GLY A 197 13.31 10.73 -6.55
N PHE A 198 12.00 10.64 -6.32
CA PHE A 198 11.06 10.28 -7.39
C PHE A 198 10.79 11.48 -8.29
N GLU A 199 10.77 11.23 -9.59
CA GLU A 199 10.35 12.13 -10.64
C GLU A 199 8.88 11.87 -10.97
N MET A 200 8.08 12.93 -11.04
CA MET A 200 6.67 12.85 -11.38
C MET A 200 6.50 12.96 -12.89
N HIS A 201 5.80 11.99 -13.47
CA HIS A 201 5.57 11.92 -14.93
C HIS A 201 4.17 12.35 -15.31
N TRP A 202 3.21 12.17 -14.40
CA TRP A 202 1.81 12.47 -14.63
C TRP A 202 1.07 12.68 -13.31
N ASP A 203 0.05 13.53 -13.32
CA ASP A 203 -0.94 13.67 -12.27
C ASP A 203 -2.33 14.01 -12.82
N LEU A 204 -3.34 13.77 -11.99
CA LEU A 204 -4.75 14.00 -12.29
C LEU A 204 -5.51 14.40 -11.03
N GLU A 205 -6.38 15.40 -11.19
CA GLU A 205 -7.36 15.81 -10.19
C GLU A 205 -8.77 15.51 -10.70
N GLN A 206 -9.51 14.69 -9.96
CA GLN A 206 -10.91 14.38 -10.26
C GLN A 206 -11.80 14.95 -9.15
N SER A 207 -12.79 15.75 -9.51
CA SER A 207 -13.69 16.41 -8.56
C SER A 207 -14.60 15.40 -7.87
N LEU A 208 -14.72 15.45 -6.54
CA LEU A 208 -15.66 14.64 -5.77
C LEU A 208 -17.01 15.35 -5.52
N LYS A 209 -17.23 16.51 -6.16
CA LYS A 209 -18.51 17.25 -6.10
C LYS A 209 -19.74 16.47 -6.54
N PRO A 210 -19.68 15.57 -7.53
CA PRO A 210 -20.84 14.75 -7.92
C PRO A 210 -21.46 13.98 -6.75
N TRP A 211 -20.64 13.62 -5.75
CA TRP A 211 -21.06 12.92 -4.52
C TRP A 211 -21.21 13.85 -3.31
N GLY A 212 -21.33 15.16 -3.54
CA GLY A 212 -21.60 16.14 -2.48
C GLY A 212 -20.39 16.57 -1.65
N HIS A 213 -19.16 16.27 -2.10
CA HIS A 213 -17.93 16.64 -1.38
C HIS A 213 -17.14 17.73 -2.11
N ASP A 214 -16.75 18.80 -1.39
CA ASP A 214 -15.84 19.83 -1.90
C ASP A 214 -14.37 19.39 -1.70
N ASP A 215 -14.02 18.29 -2.34
CA ASP A 215 -12.68 17.66 -2.30
C ASP A 215 -12.33 17.08 -3.68
N VAL A 216 -11.09 16.63 -3.85
CA VAL A 216 -10.61 16.02 -5.09
C VAL A 216 -9.94 14.67 -4.84
N TYR A 217 -10.16 13.73 -5.75
CA TYR A 217 -9.32 12.56 -5.88
C TYR A 217 -8.09 12.92 -6.71
N TYR A 218 -6.98 13.21 -6.02
CA TYR A 218 -5.69 13.48 -6.64
C TYR A 218 -4.88 12.18 -6.78
N THR A 219 -4.40 11.88 -7.98
CA THR A 219 -3.45 10.81 -8.24
C THR A 219 -2.23 11.32 -8.99
N ALA A 220 -1.07 10.69 -8.78
CA ALA A 220 0.14 10.98 -9.54
C ALA A 220 0.97 9.71 -9.75
N ILE A 221 1.59 9.59 -10.92
CA ILE A 221 2.52 8.50 -11.26
C ILE A 221 3.93 9.05 -11.20
N LEU A 222 4.77 8.41 -10.38
CA LEU A 222 6.16 8.79 -10.18
C LEU A 222 7.09 7.58 -10.33
N THR A 223 8.27 7.81 -10.89
CA THR A 223 9.33 6.80 -10.92
C THR A 223 10.63 7.33 -10.32
N ARG A 224 11.50 6.43 -9.87
CA ARG A 224 12.85 6.74 -9.41
C ARG A 224 13.82 5.76 -10.07
N LYS A 225 14.85 6.30 -10.72
CA LYS A 225 15.98 5.48 -11.18
C LYS A 225 16.80 4.97 -9.99
N PRO A 226 17.41 3.78 -10.06
CA PRO A 226 18.28 3.30 -9.01
C PRO A 226 19.48 4.25 -8.86
N ALA A 227 19.96 4.42 -7.64
CA ALA A 227 21.20 5.15 -7.40
C ALA A 227 22.35 4.44 -8.14
N LYS A 228 23.16 5.19 -8.89
CA LYS A 228 24.38 4.65 -9.49
C LYS A 228 25.30 4.24 -8.34
N GLY A 229 25.67 2.95 -8.28
CA GLY A 229 26.72 2.50 -7.37
C GLY A 229 27.99 3.30 -7.64
N ASN A 230 28.55 3.91 -6.60
CA ASN A 230 29.92 4.45 -6.65
C ASN A 230 30.93 3.31 -6.75
#